data_AF-A0A2C9WHY8-F1
#
_entry.id   AF-A0A2C9WHY8-F1
#
_cell.length_a   1.000
_cell.length_b   1.000
_cell.length_c   1.000
_cell.angle_alpha   90.00
_cell.angle_beta   90.00
_cell.angle_gamma   90.00
#
_symmetry.space_group_name_H-M   'P 1'
#
loop_
_entity.id
_entity.type
_entity.pdbx_description
1 polymer ?
#
loop_
_entity_poly.entity_id
_entity_poly.type
_entity_poly.pdbx_seq_one_letter_code
_entity_poly.pdbx_strand_id
1 'polypeptide(L)'
;MPKFSSDLVKYVQTFLERAYERCRTSYMEAVLEKQSYMLIGRHDIEKLMRLDPASSCLPNPPSKANVNNTSGSESAEVESELSELLLNLRPIRQENLIRDDNKLILLASLSDSLEYVADSIERLTLRRSSQAEVKGKDLASFSDDYRKLAVDCLKVLRVEMQLETIFHMQEMSNREYLEDQDAEEPDDFIISLTAQITRRDEEIAPFVAGVKRNYIFGGICGIAANASIKALADMKAINLFGVQQICRNSIALEQALAAIPSIDSEAVQQRLDHARTYYELLNMPFEALLAFITEHEHLFTGPEYGSLLKVRVPGREIPPDAQDRVSDILSH
;
A
#
# COMPACT_ATOMS: atom_id res chain seq x y z
N MET A 1 49.63 -10.42 11.02
CA MET A 1 48.61 -9.37 11.18
C MET A 1 49.21 -8.16 11.91
N PRO A 2 48.78 -6.92 11.62
CA PRO A 2 49.20 -5.73 12.37
C PRO A 2 48.88 -5.87 13.87
N LYS A 3 49.77 -5.39 14.76
CA LYS A 3 49.71 -5.60 16.22
C LYS A 3 48.39 -5.18 16.89
N PHE A 4 47.67 -4.21 16.32
CA PHE A 4 46.42 -3.66 16.89
C PHE A 4 45.16 -4.02 16.08
N SER A 5 45.28 -4.94 15.13
CA SER A 5 44.18 -5.28 14.22
C SER A 5 42.98 -5.90 14.93
N SER A 6 43.21 -6.74 15.94
CA SER A 6 42.14 -7.34 16.77
C SER A 6 41.39 -6.30 17.60
N ASP A 7 42.12 -5.37 18.21
CA ASP A 7 41.54 -4.34 19.08
C ASP A 7 40.72 -3.33 18.27
N LEU A 8 41.21 -2.97 17.08
CA LEU A 8 40.48 -2.12 16.15
C LEU A 8 39.16 -2.75 15.70
N VAL A 9 39.18 -4.05 15.33
CA VAL A 9 37.95 -4.77 14.95
C VAL A 9 36.94 -4.79 16.11
N LYS A 10 37.41 -5.05 17.33
CA LYS A 10 36.54 -5.04 18.52
C LYS A 10 35.93 -3.66 18.80
N TYR A 11 36.71 -2.59 18.59
CA TYR A 11 36.22 -1.21 18.73
C TYR A 11 35.14 -0.91 17.68
N VAL A 12 35.37 -1.28 16.42
CA VAL A 12 34.38 -1.12 15.33
C VAL A 12 33.11 -1.89 15.64
N GLN A 13 33.19 -3.16 16.05
CA GLN A 13 32.01 -3.95 16.42
C GLN A 13 31.22 -3.31 17.56
N THR A 14 31.89 -2.84 18.61
CA THR A 14 31.23 -2.16 19.74
C THR A 14 30.55 -0.86 19.31
N PHE A 15 31.17 -0.12 18.39
CA PHE A 15 30.59 1.11 17.84
C PHE A 15 29.36 0.82 16.99
N LEU A 16 29.42 -0.18 16.09
CA LEU A 16 28.29 -0.61 15.26
C LEU A 16 27.11 -1.08 16.12
N GLU A 17 27.36 -1.88 17.16
CA GLU A 17 26.31 -2.33 18.07
C GLU A 17 25.61 -1.15 18.77
N ARG A 18 26.38 -0.19 19.29
CA ARG A 18 25.82 1.01 19.94
C ARG A 18 25.07 1.92 18.97
N ALA A 19 25.58 2.07 17.76
CA ALA A 19 24.93 2.87 16.72
C ALA A 19 23.61 2.21 16.30
N TYR A 20 23.61 0.88 16.09
CA TYR A 20 22.42 0.11 15.78
C TYR A 20 21.34 0.26 16.84
N GLU A 21 21.69 0.13 18.13
CA GLU A 21 20.69 0.22 19.20
C GLU A 21 20.06 1.62 19.30
N ARG A 22 20.83 2.68 19.00
CA ARG A 22 20.30 4.05 18.91
C ARG A 22 19.33 4.20 17.75
N CYS A 23 19.68 3.69 16.57
CA CYS A 23 18.82 3.67 15.40
C CYS A 23 17.53 2.89 15.68
N ARG A 24 17.64 1.72 16.29
CA ARG A 24 16.51 0.88 16.70
C ARG A 24 15.62 1.57 17.72
N THR A 25 16.19 2.26 18.70
CA THR A 25 15.42 3.04 19.68
C THR A 25 14.63 4.15 18.99
N SER A 26 15.27 4.91 18.10
CA SER A 26 14.63 5.97 17.33
C SER A 26 13.51 5.45 16.41
N TYR A 27 13.74 4.30 15.76
CA TYR A 27 12.70 3.59 15.01
C TYR A 27 11.51 3.22 15.92
N MET A 28 11.77 2.61 17.07
CA MET A 28 10.70 2.23 18.01
C MET A 28 9.91 3.44 18.50
N GLU A 29 10.55 4.56 18.83
CA GLU A 29 9.85 5.80 19.23
C GLU A 29 8.93 6.36 18.13
N ALA A 30 9.27 6.13 16.86
CA ALA A 30 8.45 6.54 15.73
C ALA A 30 7.20 5.66 15.58
N VAL A 31 7.34 4.35 15.76
CA VAL A 31 6.34 3.36 15.30
C VAL A 31 5.63 2.57 16.40
N LEU A 32 6.07 2.68 17.65
CA LEU A 32 5.49 1.97 18.79
C LEU A 32 3.99 2.28 18.90
N GLU A 33 3.19 1.24 19.17
CA GLU A 33 1.71 1.27 19.25
C GLU A 33 1.00 1.61 17.93
N LYS A 34 1.73 1.84 16.83
CA LYS A 34 1.13 2.13 15.53
C LYS A 34 0.73 0.87 14.80
N GLN A 35 -0.36 0.97 14.06
CA GLN A 35 -0.95 -0.17 13.38
C GLN A 35 -0.04 -0.67 12.26
N SER A 36 0.61 0.23 11.51
CA SER A 36 1.62 -0.14 10.52
C SER A 36 2.73 -1.03 11.10
N TYR A 37 3.26 -0.68 12.26
CA TYR A 37 4.26 -1.49 12.97
C TYR A 37 3.75 -2.88 13.37
N MET A 38 2.55 -2.95 13.95
CA MET A 38 1.95 -4.22 14.34
C MET A 38 1.72 -5.12 13.12
N LEU A 39 1.29 -4.55 12.00
CA LEU A 39 0.96 -5.29 10.78
C LEU A 39 2.19 -5.88 10.10
N ILE A 40 3.30 -5.12 9.99
CA ILE A 40 4.52 -5.64 9.37
C ILE A 40 5.14 -6.80 10.17
N GLY A 41 4.82 -6.91 11.46
CA GLY A 41 5.22 -8.01 12.34
C GLY A 41 4.32 -9.25 12.22
N ARG A 42 3.16 -9.16 11.56
CA ARG A 42 2.28 -10.32 11.36
C ARG A 42 2.82 -11.21 10.24
N HIS A 43 2.82 -12.52 10.48
CA HIS A 43 3.41 -13.49 9.56
C HIS A 43 2.67 -13.59 8.20
N ASP A 44 1.34 -13.48 8.20
CA ASP A 44 0.52 -13.50 6.99
C ASP A 44 0.84 -12.30 6.08
N ILE A 45 0.84 -11.09 6.65
CA ILE A 45 1.18 -9.85 5.93
C ILE A 45 2.64 -9.87 5.49
N GLU A 46 3.58 -10.26 6.35
CA GLU A 46 5.00 -10.31 5.98
C GLU A 46 5.23 -11.27 4.81
N LYS A 47 4.53 -12.42 4.78
CA LYS A 47 4.59 -13.38 3.68
C LYS A 47 4.09 -12.75 2.38
N LEU A 48 2.93 -12.08 2.39
CA LEU A 48 2.36 -11.43 1.21
C LEU A 48 3.22 -10.28 0.72
N MET A 49 3.69 -9.41 1.61
CA MET A 49 4.60 -8.32 1.25
C MET A 49 5.88 -8.83 0.58
N ARG A 50 6.40 -10.00 0.96
CA ARG A 50 7.58 -10.59 0.30
C ARG A 50 7.28 -11.11 -1.11
N LEU A 51 6.04 -11.51 -1.40
CA LEU A 51 5.62 -12.01 -2.71
C LEU A 51 5.17 -10.88 -3.65
N ASP A 52 4.80 -9.73 -3.08
CA ASP A 52 4.43 -8.52 -3.82
C ASP A 52 5.59 -8.06 -4.73
N PRO A 53 5.36 -7.92 -6.06
CA PRO A 53 6.40 -7.46 -6.98
C PRO A 53 6.97 -6.08 -6.66
N ALA A 54 6.21 -5.23 -5.95
CA ALA A 54 6.72 -3.94 -5.48
C ALA A 54 7.94 -4.13 -4.56
N SER A 55 8.03 -5.25 -3.84
CA SER A 55 9.16 -5.56 -2.95
C SER A 55 10.45 -5.94 -3.68
N SER A 56 10.44 -6.01 -5.01
CA SER A 56 11.66 -6.27 -5.82
C SER A 56 12.76 -5.22 -5.61
N CYS A 57 12.42 -4.00 -5.19
CA CYS A 57 13.40 -2.96 -4.85
C CYS A 57 14.04 -3.14 -3.47
N LEU A 58 13.53 -4.06 -2.65
CA LEU A 58 14.06 -4.34 -1.31
C LEU A 58 15.14 -5.42 -1.41
N PRO A 59 16.25 -5.29 -0.68
CA PRO A 59 17.29 -6.30 -0.72
C PRO A 59 16.79 -7.61 -0.10
N ASN A 60 16.83 -8.69 -0.90
CA ASN A 60 16.52 -10.04 -0.42
C ASN A 60 17.65 -10.55 0.46
N PRO A 61 17.35 -11.23 1.60
CA PRO A 61 18.38 -11.91 2.36
C PRO A 61 19.06 -12.98 1.47
N PRO A 62 20.40 -13.12 1.52
CA PRO A 62 21.18 -13.95 0.61
C PRO A 62 20.77 -15.44 0.63
N SER A 63 20.11 -15.92 1.69
CA SER A 63 19.64 -17.30 1.82
C SER A 63 18.45 -17.67 0.92
N LYS A 64 17.85 -16.72 0.19
CA LYS A 64 16.58 -16.91 -0.54
C LYS A 64 16.56 -16.29 -1.94
N ALA A 65 17.72 -16.11 -2.57
CA ALA A 65 17.83 -15.56 -3.94
C ALA A 65 17.30 -16.49 -5.05
N ASN A 66 16.73 -17.66 -4.72
CA ASN A 66 16.14 -18.56 -5.70
C ASN A 66 14.70 -18.16 -6.01
N VAL A 67 14.56 -17.54 -7.19
CA VAL A 67 13.47 -17.68 -8.16
C VAL A 67 12.06 -17.37 -7.65
N ASN A 68 11.44 -16.35 -8.23
CA ASN A 68 10.18 -16.51 -8.96
C ASN A 68 9.98 -15.28 -9.86
N ASN A 69 10.03 -15.49 -11.17
CA ASN A 69 9.29 -14.63 -12.10
C ASN A 69 7.82 -14.94 -11.85
N THR A 70 7.22 -14.29 -10.85
CA THR A 70 5.78 -14.38 -10.60
C THR A 70 5.08 -13.89 -11.86
N SER A 71 4.13 -14.68 -12.35
CA SER A 71 3.32 -14.29 -13.49
C SER A 71 2.45 -13.07 -13.13
N GLY A 72 1.97 -12.32 -14.13
CA GLY A 72 1.10 -11.16 -13.88
C GLY A 72 -0.18 -11.49 -13.09
N SER A 73 -0.70 -12.72 -13.23
CA SER A 73 -1.88 -13.19 -12.49
C SER A 73 -1.59 -13.39 -11.00
N GLU A 74 -0.48 -14.06 -10.66
CA GLU A 74 -0.08 -14.29 -9.26
C GLU A 74 0.24 -12.98 -8.52
N SER A 75 0.77 -11.98 -9.25
CA SER A 75 0.99 -10.64 -8.71
C SER A 75 -0.32 -9.96 -8.30
N ALA A 76 -1.34 -10.02 -9.16
CA ALA A 76 -2.64 -9.39 -8.89
C ALA A 76 -3.36 -10.07 -7.72
N GLU A 77 -3.23 -11.39 -7.60
CA GLU A 77 -3.77 -12.17 -6.46
C GLU A 77 -3.15 -11.74 -5.13
N VAL A 78 -1.82 -11.59 -5.06
CA VAL A 78 -1.12 -11.15 -3.83
C VAL A 78 -1.55 -9.75 -3.42
N GLU A 79 -1.66 -8.81 -4.37
CA GLU A 79 -2.12 -7.45 -4.10
C GLU A 79 -3.56 -7.44 -3.59
N SER A 80 -4.43 -8.24 -4.21
CA SER A 80 -5.84 -8.38 -3.81
C SER A 80 -5.97 -8.93 -2.39
N GLU A 81 -5.23 -9.99 -2.04
CA GLU A 81 -5.25 -10.58 -0.70
C GLU A 81 -4.73 -9.60 0.36
N LEU A 82 -3.64 -8.87 0.06
CA LEU A 82 -3.12 -7.84 0.96
C LEU A 82 -4.15 -6.72 1.17
N SER A 83 -4.77 -6.24 0.09
CA SER A 83 -5.81 -5.22 0.11
C SER A 83 -7.01 -5.65 0.96
N GLU A 84 -7.46 -6.89 0.78
CA GLU A 84 -8.56 -7.45 1.58
C GLU A 84 -8.23 -7.49 3.07
N LEU A 85 -7.05 -8.00 3.43
CA LEU A 85 -6.60 -8.04 4.83
C LEU A 85 -6.56 -6.65 5.47
N LEU A 86 -6.09 -5.64 4.74
CA LEU A 86 -6.03 -4.27 5.23
C LEU A 86 -7.41 -3.63 5.35
N LEU A 87 -8.29 -3.81 4.35
CA LEU A 87 -9.65 -3.27 4.36
C LEU A 87 -10.54 -3.88 5.45
N ASN A 88 -10.24 -5.11 5.88
CA ASN A 88 -10.90 -5.78 7.00
C ASN A 88 -10.51 -5.21 8.38
N LEU A 89 -9.55 -4.28 8.43
CA LEU A 89 -9.17 -3.57 9.67
C LEU A 89 -10.04 -2.35 9.97
N ARG A 90 -10.98 -1.99 9.09
CA ARG A 90 -11.88 -0.86 9.28
C ARG A 90 -12.81 -1.09 10.50
N PRO A 91 -13.18 -0.02 11.23
CA PRO A 91 -12.75 1.37 11.04
C PRO A 91 -11.33 1.60 11.56
N ILE A 92 -10.51 2.30 10.77
CA ILE A 92 -9.20 2.75 11.22
C ILE A 92 -9.40 4.02 12.04
N ARG A 93 -8.78 4.06 13.22
CA ARG A 93 -8.83 5.22 14.11
C ARG A 93 -7.62 6.11 13.95
N GLN A 94 -7.78 7.40 14.23
CA GLN A 94 -6.75 8.40 14.02
C GLN A 94 -5.48 8.14 14.85
N GLU A 95 -5.64 7.64 16.08
CA GLU A 95 -4.56 7.33 17.02
C GLU A 95 -3.66 6.18 16.58
N ASN A 96 -4.17 5.29 15.72
CA ASN A 96 -3.45 4.12 15.21
C ASN A 96 -2.42 4.46 14.12
N LEU A 97 -2.52 5.67 13.56
CA LEU A 97 -1.67 6.17 12.48
C LEU A 97 -0.53 7.06 12.99
N ILE A 98 0.52 7.18 12.20
CA ILE A 98 1.66 8.09 12.39
C ILE A 98 1.24 9.47 11.86
N ARG A 99 0.82 10.35 12.77
CA ARG A 99 0.33 11.70 12.43
C ARG A 99 1.40 12.76 12.31
N ASP A 100 2.55 12.54 12.95
CA ASP A 100 3.68 13.46 12.90
C ASP A 100 4.54 13.15 11.69
N ASP A 101 4.51 14.01 10.67
CA ASP A 101 5.26 13.81 9.45
C ASP A 101 6.79 13.78 9.70
N ASN A 102 7.28 14.40 10.79
CA ASN A 102 8.70 14.29 11.16
C ASN A 102 9.10 12.84 11.47
N LYS A 103 8.17 12.02 11.97
CA LYS A 103 8.42 10.60 12.18
C LYS A 103 8.52 9.84 10.86
N LEU A 104 7.76 10.23 9.84
CA LEU A 104 7.86 9.63 8.50
C LEU A 104 9.18 10.01 7.82
N ILE A 105 9.58 11.27 7.92
CA ILE A 105 10.89 11.77 7.47
C ILE A 105 12.02 11.04 8.21
N LEU A 106 11.89 10.83 9.51
CA LEU A 106 12.84 10.06 10.31
C LEU A 106 12.95 8.63 9.78
N LEU A 107 11.84 7.93 9.52
CA LEU A 107 11.87 6.57 8.98
C LEU A 107 12.53 6.52 7.59
N ALA A 108 12.24 7.49 6.73
CA ALA A 108 12.84 7.60 5.40
C ALA A 108 14.37 7.81 5.48
N SER A 109 14.81 8.80 6.26
CA SER A 109 16.24 9.10 6.47
C SER A 109 16.98 7.97 7.18
N LEU A 110 16.33 7.29 8.12
CA LEU A 110 16.87 6.13 8.81
C LEU A 110 17.06 4.96 7.85
N SER A 111 16.08 4.69 6.98
CA SER A 111 16.21 3.67 5.93
C SER A 111 17.45 3.88 5.07
N ASP A 112 17.61 5.08 4.51
CA ASP A 112 18.74 5.43 3.64
C ASP A 112 20.10 5.30 4.36
N SER A 113 20.18 5.87 5.57
CA SER A 113 21.40 5.85 6.38
C SER A 113 21.80 4.42 6.78
N LEU A 114 20.84 3.60 7.19
CA LEU A 114 21.09 2.22 7.60
C LEU A 114 21.52 1.35 6.43
N GLU A 115 20.93 1.53 5.24
CA GLU A 115 21.32 0.83 4.03
C GLU A 115 22.76 1.20 3.62
N TYR A 116 23.10 2.49 3.64
CA TYR A 116 24.47 2.94 3.36
C TYR A 116 25.50 2.31 4.32
N VAL A 117 25.16 2.23 5.61
CA VAL A 117 26.02 1.57 6.61
C VAL A 117 26.13 0.07 6.33
N ALA A 118 25.03 -0.62 6.03
CA ALA A 118 25.04 -2.04 5.70
C ALA A 118 25.94 -2.34 4.49
N ASP A 119 25.82 -1.55 3.42
CA ASP A 119 26.64 -1.67 2.21
C ASP A 119 28.12 -1.39 2.49
N SER A 120 28.40 -0.41 3.35
CA SER A 120 29.77 -0.09 3.77
C SER A 120 30.40 -1.25 4.54
N ILE A 121 29.66 -1.90 5.45
CA ILE A 121 30.10 -3.09 6.18
C ILE A 121 30.34 -4.27 5.21
N GLU A 122 29.46 -4.47 4.24
CA GLU A 122 29.58 -5.55 3.26
C GLU A 122 30.83 -5.37 2.37
N ARG A 123 31.08 -4.14 1.88
CA ARG A 123 32.31 -3.81 1.12
C ARG A 123 33.59 -4.06 1.92
N LEU A 124 33.57 -3.84 3.22
CA LEU A 124 34.70 -4.13 4.11
C LEU A 124 34.90 -5.64 4.31
N THR A 125 33.81 -6.41 4.32
CA THR A 125 33.81 -7.86 4.53
C THR A 125 34.27 -8.60 3.28
N LEU A 126 33.82 -8.19 2.08
CA LEU A 126 34.25 -8.76 0.78
C LEU A 126 35.74 -8.57 0.50
N ARG A 127 36.35 -7.49 1.02
CA ARG A 127 37.79 -7.25 0.94
C ARG A 127 38.62 -8.16 1.86
N ARG A 128 37.99 -8.89 2.79
CA ARG A 128 38.61 -9.85 3.73
C ARG A 128 38.42 -11.30 3.28
N SER A 129 38.75 -11.62 2.03
CA SER A 129 38.93 -13.01 1.58
C SER A 129 40.28 -13.58 2.06
N SER A 130 40.52 -13.61 3.38
CA SER A 130 41.48 -14.51 4.05
C SER A 130 41.54 -14.25 5.56
N GLN A 131 41.20 -15.31 6.32
CA GLN A 131 41.65 -15.60 7.68
C GLN A 131 41.32 -14.60 8.80
N ALA A 132 40.33 -14.94 9.62
CA ALA A 132 40.49 -15.22 11.05
C ALA A 132 39.10 -15.35 11.69
N GLU A 133 38.81 -16.50 12.30
CA GLU A 133 37.68 -16.65 13.22
C GLU A 133 37.92 -15.74 14.44
N VAL A 134 37.25 -14.59 14.45
CA VAL A 134 37.18 -13.73 15.62
C VAL A 134 35.89 -14.10 16.37
N LYS A 135 36.00 -14.53 17.62
CA LYS A 135 34.84 -14.78 18.49
C LYS A 135 34.09 -13.46 18.74
N GLY A 136 32.88 -13.33 18.20
CA GLY A 136 31.98 -12.17 18.30
C GLY A 136 30.92 -12.20 17.19
N LYS A 137 29.93 -11.29 17.21
CA LYS A 137 29.04 -11.09 16.05
C LYS A 137 29.90 -10.72 14.83
N ASP A 138 29.80 -11.48 13.76
CA ASP A 138 30.57 -11.22 12.55
C ASP A 138 30.10 -9.91 11.89
N LEU A 139 30.98 -9.20 11.19
CA LEU A 139 30.63 -7.98 10.47
C LEU A 139 29.48 -8.23 9.47
N ALA A 140 29.45 -9.40 8.84
CA ALA A 140 28.34 -9.83 8.00
C ALA A 140 26.99 -9.76 8.74
N SER A 141 26.92 -10.25 9.99
CA SER A 141 25.68 -10.22 10.76
C SER A 141 25.21 -8.80 11.13
N PHE A 142 26.14 -7.86 11.33
CA PHE A 142 25.77 -6.46 11.51
C PHE A 142 25.18 -5.88 10.21
N SER A 143 25.81 -6.14 9.06
CA SER A 143 25.26 -5.69 7.77
C SER A 143 23.82 -6.16 7.59
N ASP A 144 23.53 -7.43 7.92
CA ASP A 144 22.18 -7.99 7.85
C ASP A 144 21.20 -7.30 8.82
N ASP A 145 21.60 -7.02 10.07
CA ASP A 145 20.72 -6.33 11.04
C ASP A 145 20.37 -4.91 10.59
N TYR A 146 21.35 -4.15 10.11
CA TYR A 146 21.18 -2.79 9.62
C TYR A 146 20.26 -2.78 8.41
N ARG A 147 20.49 -3.68 7.46
CA ARG A 147 19.68 -3.83 6.25
C ARG A 147 18.25 -4.25 6.58
N LYS A 148 18.07 -5.15 7.55
CA LYS A 148 16.73 -5.53 8.02
C LYS A 148 15.98 -4.33 8.60
N LEU A 149 16.61 -3.54 9.46
CA LEU A 149 15.98 -2.36 10.04
C LEU A 149 15.66 -1.29 8.98
N ALA A 150 16.53 -1.13 7.97
CA ALA A 150 16.27 -0.25 6.83
C ALA A 150 15.01 -0.70 6.05
N VAL A 151 14.89 -1.99 5.76
CA VAL A 151 13.72 -2.57 5.10
C VAL A 151 12.45 -2.41 5.94
N ASP A 152 12.53 -2.61 7.25
CA ASP A 152 11.39 -2.44 8.16
C ASP A 152 10.89 -0.98 8.15
N CYS A 153 11.77 0.02 8.06
CA CYS A 153 11.36 1.42 7.88
C CYS A 153 10.53 1.62 6.61
N LEU A 154 10.97 1.08 5.47
CA LEU A 154 10.22 1.18 4.20
C LEU A 154 8.88 0.45 4.25
N LYS A 155 8.85 -0.75 4.86
CA LYS A 155 7.61 -1.50 5.05
C LYS A 155 6.59 -0.74 5.90
N VAL A 156 7.04 -0.12 7.00
CA VAL A 156 6.17 0.75 7.81
C VAL A 156 5.62 1.89 6.96
N LEU A 157 6.47 2.61 6.21
CA LEU A 157 6.03 3.72 5.35
C LEU A 157 4.97 3.27 4.31
N ARG A 158 5.19 2.14 3.64
CA ARG A 158 4.20 1.58 2.68
C ARG A 158 2.87 1.28 3.35
N VAL A 159 2.89 0.50 4.45
CA VAL A 159 1.67 0.12 5.15
C VAL A 159 0.97 1.35 5.74
N GLU A 160 1.73 2.33 6.24
CA GLU A 160 1.18 3.58 6.76
C GLU A 160 0.41 4.37 5.69
N MET A 161 0.96 4.50 4.48
CA MET A 161 0.26 5.17 3.38
C MET A 161 -1.01 4.41 2.93
N GLN A 162 -0.98 3.08 2.96
CA GLN A 162 -2.17 2.26 2.67
C GLN A 162 -3.24 2.40 3.77
N LEU A 163 -2.86 2.40 5.05
CA LEU A 163 -3.79 2.60 6.15
C LEU A 163 -4.34 4.03 6.19
N GLU A 164 -3.54 5.05 5.89
CA GLU A 164 -4.00 6.43 5.73
C GLU A 164 -5.06 6.51 4.63
N THR A 165 -4.83 5.85 3.48
CA THR A 165 -5.81 5.78 2.39
C THR A 165 -7.13 5.17 2.87
N ILE A 166 -7.09 4.05 3.59
CA ILE A 166 -8.29 3.41 4.15
C ILE A 166 -8.99 4.33 5.16
N PHE A 167 -8.22 5.02 6.01
CA PHE A 167 -8.74 5.95 7.01
C PHE A 167 -9.57 7.08 6.41
N HIS A 168 -9.17 7.63 5.26
CA HIS A 168 -9.97 8.65 4.56
C HIS A 168 -11.11 8.02 3.76
N MET A 169 -10.83 6.95 3.01
CA MET A 169 -11.81 6.32 2.12
C MET A 169 -12.98 5.67 2.88
N GLN A 170 -12.83 5.31 4.16
CA GLN A 170 -13.92 4.76 4.95
C GLN A 170 -15.10 5.74 5.15
N GLU A 171 -14.88 7.05 4.95
CA GLU A 171 -15.95 8.06 4.99
C GLU A 171 -16.95 7.90 3.83
N MET A 172 -16.55 7.28 2.71
CA MET A 172 -17.44 6.99 1.57
C MET A 172 -18.68 6.19 1.99
N SER A 173 -18.52 5.20 2.89
CA SER A 173 -19.64 4.37 3.35
C SER A 173 -20.65 5.15 4.22
N ASN A 174 -20.24 6.28 4.80
CA ASN A 174 -21.10 7.11 5.66
C ASN A 174 -21.72 8.31 4.90
N ARG A 175 -21.19 8.65 3.73
CA ARG A 175 -21.65 9.78 2.91
C ARG A 175 -22.91 9.40 2.13
N GLU A 176 -23.85 10.34 2.05
CA GLU A 176 -25.01 10.23 1.16
C GLU A 176 -24.67 10.76 -0.23
N TYR A 177 -24.96 9.99 -1.27
CA TYR A 177 -24.65 10.34 -2.67
C TYR A 177 -25.93 10.64 -3.47
N LEU A 178 -26.83 11.42 -2.87
CA LEU A 178 -28.06 11.92 -3.49
C LEU A 178 -27.96 13.43 -3.69
N GLU A 179 -27.19 13.83 -4.70
CA GLU A 179 -26.93 15.24 -5.00
C GLU A 179 -27.96 15.80 -5.99
N ASP A 180 -28.30 17.09 -5.89
CA ASP A 180 -29.24 17.74 -6.82
C ASP A 180 -28.55 18.32 -8.07
N GLN A 181 -27.23 18.46 -8.03
CA GLN A 181 -26.42 19.03 -9.10
C GLN A 181 -25.04 18.35 -9.14
N ASP A 182 -24.35 18.52 -10.27
CA ASP A 182 -22.96 18.08 -10.37
C ASP A 182 -22.08 18.93 -9.43
N ALA A 183 -21.18 18.25 -8.73
CA ALA A 183 -20.23 18.89 -7.85
C ALA A 183 -19.07 19.47 -8.68
N GLU A 184 -18.40 20.51 -8.16
CA GLU A 184 -17.24 21.10 -8.85
C GLU A 184 -15.92 20.56 -8.28
N GLU A 185 -15.93 20.12 -7.03
CA GLU A 185 -14.75 19.71 -6.27
C GLU A 185 -14.89 18.26 -5.75
N PRO A 186 -13.77 17.55 -5.53
CA PRO A 186 -13.77 16.27 -4.82
C PRO A 186 -14.28 16.43 -3.38
N ASP A 187 -14.64 15.31 -2.75
CA ASP A 187 -15.05 15.32 -1.35
C ASP A 187 -13.89 15.74 -0.41
N ASP A 188 -14.20 16.39 0.71
CA ASP A 188 -13.22 16.89 1.68
C ASP A 188 -12.22 15.82 2.16
N PHE A 189 -12.67 14.57 2.34
CA PHE A 189 -11.79 13.47 2.75
C PHE A 189 -10.81 13.07 1.64
N ILE A 190 -11.18 13.24 0.36
CA ILE A 190 -10.27 13.04 -0.78
C ILE A 190 -9.30 14.21 -0.90
N ILE A 191 -9.78 15.45 -0.73
CA ILE A 191 -8.91 16.63 -0.71
C ILE A 191 -7.85 16.49 0.41
N SER A 192 -8.27 16.04 1.60
CA SER A 192 -7.37 15.78 2.71
C SER A 192 -6.34 14.69 2.39
N LEU A 193 -6.79 13.55 1.85
CA LEU A 193 -5.92 12.43 1.47
C LEU A 193 -4.89 12.85 0.42
N THR A 194 -5.33 13.47 -0.67
CA THR A 194 -4.46 13.90 -1.77
C THR A 194 -3.44 14.95 -1.32
N ALA A 195 -3.84 15.91 -0.49
CA ALA A 195 -2.92 16.86 0.12
C ALA A 195 -1.84 16.16 0.98
N GLN A 196 -2.23 15.14 1.76
CA GLN A 196 -1.28 14.37 2.57
C GLN A 196 -0.32 13.54 1.71
N ILE A 197 -0.80 12.93 0.62
CA ILE A 197 0.04 12.17 -0.31
C ILE A 197 1.11 13.07 -0.91
N THR A 198 0.71 14.21 -1.48
CA THR A 198 1.64 15.17 -2.12
C THR A 198 2.67 15.68 -1.12
N ARG A 199 2.21 16.13 0.05
CA ARG A 199 3.11 16.67 1.08
C ARG A 199 4.11 15.62 1.58
N ARG A 200 3.67 14.39 1.83
CA ARG A 200 4.55 13.32 2.31
C ARG A 200 5.55 12.87 1.24
N ASP A 201 5.18 12.84 -0.05
CA ASP A 201 6.16 12.59 -1.12
C ASP A 201 7.25 13.67 -1.14
N GLU A 202 6.87 14.95 -1.11
CA GLU A 202 7.81 16.07 -1.10
C GLU A 202 8.78 16.01 0.08
N GLU A 203 8.27 15.73 1.28
CA GLU A 203 9.06 15.70 2.52
C GLU A 203 10.03 14.51 2.58
N ILE A 204 9.66 13.33 2.05
CA ILE A 204 10.54 12.14 2.07
C ILE A 204 11.44 12.01 0.84
N ALA A 205 11.13 12.70 -0.27
CA ALA A 205 11.87 12.63 -1.53
C ALA A 205 13.39 12.81 -1.40
N PRO A 206 13.93 13.70 -0.53
CA PRO A 206 15.38 13.84 -0.35
C PRO A 206 16.09 12.59 0.18
N PHE A 207 15.35 11.68 0.82
CA PHE A 207 15.89 10.51 1.51
C PHE A 207 15.55 9.18 0.82
N VAL A 208 14.67 9.19 -0.18
CA VAL A 208 14.14 7.96 -0.77
C VAL A 208 14.30 7.98 -2.28
N ALA A 209 15.07 7.02 -2.80
CA ALA A 209 15.23 6.83 -4.24
C ALA A 209 13.88 6.54 -4.93
N GLY A 210 13.74 6.92 -6.21
CA GLY A 210 12.48 6.79 -6.97
C GLY A 210 11.84 5.40 -6.90
N VAL A 211 12.62 4.32 -7.08
CA VAL A 211 12.10 2.94 -6.99
C VAL A 211 11.47 2.61 -5.62
N LYS A 212 12.02 3.17 -4.54
CA LYS A 212 11.51 3.00 -3.17
C LYS A 212 10.32 3.93 -2.89
N ARG A 213 10.25 5.10 -3.54
CA ARG A 213 9.04 5.94 -3.51
C ARG A 213 7.87 5.25 -4.19
N ASN A 214 8.10 4.58 -5.32
CA ASN A 214 7.08 3.71 -5.94
C ASN A 214 6.64 2.59 -4.99
N TYR A 215 7.56 1.97 -4.27
CA TYR A 215 7.21 0.99 -3.25
C TYR A 215 6.37 1.57 -2.10
N ILE A 216 6.62 2.80 -1.64
CA ILE A 216 5.85 3.42 -0.56
C ILE A 216 4.45 3.82 -1.01
N PHE A 217 4.34 4.52 -2.14
CA PHE A 217 3.08 5.16 -2.58
C PHE A 217 2.30 4.36 -3.61
N GLY A 218 2.95 3.47 -4.37
CA GLY A 218 2.30 2.75 -5.48
C GLY A 218 1.19 1.78 -5.06
N GLY A 219 1.10 1.43 -3.77
CA GLY A 219 -0.01 0.62 -3.23
C GLY A 219 -1.30 1.40 -2.97
N ILE A 220 -1.29 2.74 -3.05
CA ILE A 220 -2.45 3.59 -2.70
C ILE A 220 -3.61 3.38 -3.69
N CYS A 221 -3.34 3.36 -5.00
CA CYS A 221 -4.38 3.25 -6.02
C CYS A 221 -5.18 1.94 -5.91
N GLY A 222 -4.52 0.81 -5.64
CA GLY A 222 -5.19 -0.48 -5.45
C GLY A 222 -6.06 -0.51 -4.20
N ILE A 223 -5.58 0.07 -3.09
CA ILE A 223 -6.36 0.18 -1.86
C ILE A 223 -7.57 1.10 -2.06
N ALA A 224 -7.39 2.25 -2.72
CA ALA A 224 -8.47 3.20 -2.96
C ALA A 224 -9.53 2.66 -3.92
N ALA A 225 -9.14 1.96 -4.98
CA ALA A 225 -10.06 1.32 -5.91
C ALA A 225 -10.91 0.26 -5.17
N ASN A 226 -10.26 -0.64 -4.44
CA ASN A 226 -10.93 -1.70 -3.68
C ASN A 226 -11.81 -1.13 -2.54
N ALA A 227 -11.35 -0.07 -1.86
CA ALA A 227 -12.14 0.63 -0.85
C ALA A 227 -13.41 1.23 -1.47
N SER A 228 -13.28 1.89 -2.62
CA SER A 228 -14.40 2.46 -3.37
C SER A 228 -15.42 1.41 -3.75
N ILE A 229 -15.00 0.29 -4.34
CA ILE A 229 -15.89 -0.80 -4.76
C ILE A 229 -16.61 -1.40 -3.56
N LYS A 230 -15.89 -1.71 -2.47
CA LYS A 230 -16.48 -2.26 -1.24
C LYS A 230 -17.44 -1.29 -0.55
N ALA A 231 -17.21 0.03 -0.65
CA ALA A 231 -18.07 1.03 -0.02
C ALA A 231 -19.53 0.96 -0.52
N LEU A 232 -19.74 0.57 -1.79
CA LEU A 232 -21.08 0.50 -2.38
C LEU A 232 -22.01 -0.47 -1.62
N ALA A 233 -21.47 -1.56 -1.06
CA ALA A 233 -22.25 -2.57 -0.34
C ALA A 233 -22.99 -1.99 0.90
N ASP A 234 -22.44 -0.91 1.46
CA ASP A 234 -22.94 -0.19 2.63
C ASP A 234 -23.80 1.03 2.26
N MET A 235 -23.76 1.48 1.00
CA MET A 235 -24.53 2.63 0.54
C MET A 235 -26.02 2.28 0.44
N LYS A 236 -26.87 3.17 0.94
CA LYS A 236 -28.33 3.01 0.85
C LYS A 236 -28.87 3.41 -0.52
N ALA A 237 -28.38 4.52 -1.05
CA ALA A 237 -28.82 5.07 -2.31
C ALA A 237 -27.74 5.94 -2.95
N ILE A 238 -27.78 6.04 -4.27
CA ILE A 238 -26.88 6.87 -5.09
C ILE A 238 -27.60 7.29 -6.36
N ASN A 239 -27.43 8.53 -6.80
CA ASN A 239 -27.95 9.03 -8.07
C ASN A 239 -26.83 9.33 -9.07
N LEU A 240 -27.20 9.79 -10.28
CA LEU A 240 -26.25 10.11 -11.34
C LEU A 240 -25.16 11.09 -10.90
N PHE A 241 -25.53 12.15 -10.17
CA PHE A 241 -24.58 13.15 -9.68
C PHE A 241 -23.67 12.58 -8.58
N GLY A 242 -24.19 11.68 -7.75
CA GLY A 242 -23.39 10.91 -6.80
C GLY A 242 -22.34 10.03 -7.48
N VAL A 243 -22.69 9.36 -8.59
CA VAL A 243 -21.73 8.61 -9.42
C VAL A 243 -20.66 9.54 -9.98
N GLN A 244 -21.05 10.71 -10.51
CA GLN A 244 -20.10 11.71 -11.01
C GLN A 244 -19.15 12.20 -9.92
N GLN A 245 -19.64 12.39 -8.70
CA GLN A 245 -18.80 12.79 -7.57
C GLN A 245 -17.77 11.72 -7.20
N ILE A 246 -18.14 10.44 -7.20
CA ILE A 246 -17.21 9.34 -6.97
C ILE A 246 -16.17 9.24 -8.09
N CYS A 247 -16.58 9.44 -9.35
CA CYS A 247 -15.63 9.52 -10.46
C CYS A 247 -14.66 10.71 -10.28
N ARG A 248 -15.14 11.87 -9.84
CA ARG A 248 -14.31 13.05 -9.54
C ARG A 248 -13.31 12.78 -8.41
N ASN A 249 -13.75 12.13 -7.35
CA ASN A 249 -12.88 11.66 -6.25
C ASN A 249 -11.76 10.77 -6.78
N SER A 250 -12.10 9.79 -7.63
CA SER A 250 -11.15 8.87 -8.24
C SER A 250 -10.13 9.61 -9.14
N ILE A 251 -10.59 10.56 -9.95
CA ILE A 251 -9.73 11.39 -10.81
C ILE A 251 -8.76 12.25 -9.99
N ALA A 252 -9.23 12.87 -8.89
CA ALA A 252 -8.36 13.68 -8.04
C ALA A 252 -7.24 12.83 -7.41
N LEU A 253 -7.56 11.61 -6.97
CA LEU A 253 -6.57 10.68 -6.45
C LEU A 253 -5.58 10.22 -7.52
N GLU A 254 -6.06 9.95 -8.73
CA GLU A 254 -5.22 9.62 -9.88
C GLU A 254 -4.21 10.73 -10.18
N GLN A 255 -4.66 11.98 -10.23
CA GLN A 255 -3.81 13.14 -10.49
C GLN A 255 -2.75 13.32 -9.39
N ALA A 256 -3.13 13.15 -8.13
CA ALA A 256 -2.19 13.25 -7.01
C ALA A 256 -1.09 12.17 -7.07
N LEU A 257 -1.45 10.93 -7.44
CA LEU A 257 -0.48 9.85 -7.58
C LEU A 257 0.37 9.96 -8.84
N ALA A 258 -0.20 10.35 -9.97
CA ALA A 258 0.51 10.57 -11.23
C ALA A 258 1.52 11.73 -11.13
N ALA A 259 1.32 12.67 -10.20
CA ALA A 259 2.28 13.73 -9.92
C ALA A 259 3.59 13.23 -9.29
N ILE A 260 3.60 12.02 -8.70
CA ILE A 260 4.80 11.42 -8.10
C ILE A 260 5.63 10.78 -9.22
N PRO A 261 6.82 11.31 -9.59
CA PRO A 261 7.49 10.96 -10.85
C PRO A 261 7.93 9.51 -11.00
N SER A 262 8.05 8.78 -9.91
CA SER A 262 8.50 7.38 -9.90
C SER A 262 7.38 6.36 -9.90
N ILE A 263 6.11 6.79 -9.77
CA ILE A 263 4.97 5.89 -9.76
C ILE A 263 4.60 5.50 -11.19
N ASP A 264 4.20 4.24 -11.35
CA ASP A 264 3.64 3.74 -12.61
C ASP A 264 2.25 4.33 -12.86
N SER A 265 2.20 5.37 -13.69
CA SER A 265 0.96 6.10 -13.99
C SER A 265 -0.07 5.24 -14.73
N GLU A 266 0.37 4.30 -15.57
CA GLU A 266 -0.52 3.40 -16.30
C GLU A 266 -1.21 2.44 -15.33
N ALA A 267 -0.44 1.88 -14.40
CA ALA A 267 -0.98 0.98 -13.38
C ALA A 267 -1.88 1.71 -12.35
N VAL A 268 -1.64 3.00 -12.09
CA VAL A 268 -2.54 3.85 -11.28
C VAL A 268 -3.85 4.07 -12.04
N GLN A 269 -3.76 4.50 -13.30
CA GLN A 269 -4.93 4.77 -14.13
C GLN A 269 -5.80 3.53 -14.26
N GLN A 270 -5.21 2.38 -14.59
CA GLN A 270 -5.95 1.10 -14.74
C GLN A 270 -6.77 0.75 -13.49
N ARG A 271 -6.18 0.88 -12.29
CA ARG A 271 -6.86 0.55 -11.03
C ARG A 271 -7.98 1.52 -10.70
N LEU A 272 -7.80 2.81 -10.96
CA LEU A 272 -8.80 3.83 -10.66
C LEU A 272 -9.91 3.88 -11.73
N ASP A 273 -9.60 3.56 -12.99
CA ASP A 273 -10.58 3.29 -14.05
C ASP A 273 -11.46 2.10 -13.68
N HIS A 274 -10.89 1.03 -13.14
CA HIS A 274 -11.68 -0.13 -12.69
C HIS A 274 -12.77 0.26 -11.68
N ALA A 275 -12.45 1.13 -10.72
CA ALA A 275 -13.43 1.66 -9.77
C ALA A 275 -14.45 2.59 -10.45
N ARG A 276 -14.04 3.46 -11.38
CA ARG A 276 -14.96 4.34 -12.12
C ARG A 276 -15.95 3.54 -12.97
N THR A 277 -15.46 2.57 -13.74
CA THR A 277 -16.29 1.66 -14.52
C THR A 277 -17.34 0.99 -13.64
N TYR A 278 -16.97 0.50 -12.45
CA TYR A 278 -17.91 -0.11 -11.50
C TYR A 278 -19.08 0.81 -11.13
N TYR A 279 -18.80 2.07 -10.80
CA TYR A 279 -19.83 3.04 -10.43
C TYR A 279 -20.64 3.52 -11.65
N GLU A 280 -20.04 3.61 -12.83
CA GLU A 280 -20.74 3.98 -14.06
C GLU A 280 -21.80 2.95 -14.47
N LEU A 281 -21.65 1.67 -14.07
CA LEU A 281 -22.69 0.64 -14.25
C LEU A 281 -24.02 1.00 -13.57
N LEU A 282 -24.00 1.84 -12.53
CA LEU A 282 -25.21 2.29 -11.84
C LEU A 282 -26.08 3.21 -12.70
N ASN A 283 -25.49 3.82 -13.74
CA ASN A 283 -26.22 4.68 -14.69
C ASN A 283 -26.95 3.88 -15.77
N MET A 284 -26.74 2.56 -15.83
CA MET A 284 -27.41 1.70 -16.80
C MET A 284 -28.79 1.25 -16.31
N PRO A 285 -29.79 1.12 -17.21
CA PRO A 285 -31.00 0.40 -16.90
C PRO A 285 -30.68 -1.09 -16.66
N PHE A 286 -31.54 -1.78 -15.91
CA PHE A 286 -31.29 -3.16 -15.48
C PHE A 286 -30.97 -4.13 -16.63
N GLU A 287 -31.71 -4.08 -17.74
CA GLU A 287 -31.47 -5.00 -18.87
C GLU A 287 -30.12 -4.75 -19.56
N ALA A 288 -29.66 -3.49 -19.60
CA ALA A 288 -28.32 -3.17 -20.13
C ALA A 288 -27.22 -3.61 -19.16
N LEU A 289 -27.43 -3.46 -17.85
CA LEU A 289 -26.53 -3.99 -16.84
C LEU A 289 -26.40 -5.51 -16.92
N LEU A 290 -27.52 -6.23 -17.12
CA LEU A 290 -27.49 -7.68 -17.26
C LEU A 290 -26.72 -8.14 -18.51
N ALA A 291 -26.93 -7.47 -19.64
CA ALA A 291 -26.15 -7.72 -20.85
C ALA A 291 -24.65 -7.48 -20.61
N PHE A 292 -24.31 -6.38 -19.93
CA PHE A 292 -22.93 -6.09 -19.56
C PHE A 292 -22.31 -7.20 -18.70
N ILE A 293 -23.01 -7.67 -17.67
CA ILE A 293 -22.55 -8.76 -16.79
C ILE A 293 -22.30 -10.04 -17.58
N THR A 294 -23.19 -10.37 -18.52
CA THR A 294 -23.07 -11.56 -19.39
C THR A 294 -21.81 -11.50 -20.27
N GLU A 295 -21.44 -10.30 -20.74
CA GLU A 295 -20.24 -10.12 -21.57
C GLU A 295 -18.95 -10.01 -20.73
N HIS A 296 -19.06 -9.68 -19.43
CA HIS A 296 -17.93 -9.32 -18.56
C HIS A 296 -17.98 -10.04 -17.21
N GLU A 297 -18.27 -11.35 -17.22
CA GLU A 297 -18.49 -12.17 -16.02
C GLU A 297 -17.34 -12.12 -15.00
N HIS A 298 -16.10 -11.96 -15.48
CA HIS A 298 -14.89 -11.94 -14.64
C HIS A 298 -14.38 -10.53 -14.32
N LEU A 299 -15.08 -9.47 -14.75
CA LEU A 299 -14.65 -8.10 -14.47
C LEU A 299 -14.85 -7.74 -13.00
N PHE A 300 -15.97 -8.14 -12.40
CA PHE A 300 -16.25 -7.97 -10.97
C PHE A 300 -16.71 -9.29 -10.36
N THR A 301 -16.62 -9.40 -9.05
CA THR A 301 -17.06 -10.59 -8.30
C THR A 301 -18.59 -10.62 -8.14
N GLY A 302 -19.15 -11.82 -7.92
CA GLY A 302 -20.60 -11.96 -7.68
C GLY A 302 -21.16 -11.08 -6.54
N PRO A 303 -20.49 -10.95 -5.38
CA PRO A 303 -20.90 -10.01 -4.34
C PRO A 303 -20.87 -8.54 -4.76
N GLU A 304 -19.94 -8.14 -5.62
CA GLU A 304 -19.87 -6.78 -6.18
C GLU A 304 -21.03 -6.54 -7.16
N TYR A 305 -21.29 -7.46 -8.08
CA TYR A 305 -22.48 -7.39 -8.94
C TYR A 305 -23.79 -7.38 -8.13
N GLY A 306 -23.89 -8.16 -7.06
CA GLY A 306 -25.03 -8.12 -6.13
C GLY A 306 -25.19 -6.75 -5.45
N SER A 307 -24.09 -6.07 -5.14
CA SER A 307 -24.13 -4.73 -4.53
C SER A 307 -24.67 -3.68 -5.49
N LEU A 308 -24.37 -3.78 -6.80
CA LEU A 308 -24.95 -2.92 -7.84
C LEU A 308 -26.47 -3.07 -7.93
N LEU A 309 -27.04 -4.25 -7.64
CA LEU A 309 -28.49 -4.48 -7.63
C LEU A 309 -29.15 -3.99 -6.33
N LYS A 310 -28.47 -4.18 -5.20
CA LYS A 310 -28.99 -3.86 -3.86
C LYS A 310 -29.11 -2.35 -3.62
N VAL A 311 -28.15 -1.56 -4.11
CA VAL A 311 -28.16 -0.10 -3.90
C VAL A 311 -29.33 0.56 -4.64
N ARG A 312 -30.04 1.46 -3.97
CA ARG A 312 -31.15 2.19 -4.57
C ARG A 312 -30.64 3.27 -5.51
N VAL A 313 -30.94 3.15 -6.80
CA VAL A 313 -30.73 4.21 -7.80
C VAL A 313 -32.08 4.81 -8.19
N PRO A 314 -32.35 6.10 -7.90
CA PRO A 314 -33.61 6.73 -8.27
C PRO A 314 -33.91 6.60 -9.76
N GLY A 315 -35.11 6.13 -10.10
CA GLY A 315 -35.55 5.94 -11.50
C GLY A 315 -35.11 4.63 -12.15
N ARG A 316 -34.30 3.80 -11.48
CA ARG A 316 -33.94 2.45 -11.96
C ARG A 316 -34.83 1.39 -11.33
N GLU A 317 -35.61 0.71 -12.16
CA GLU A 317 -36.44 -0.42 -11.73
C GLU A 317 -35.60 -1.70 -11.71
N ILE A 318 -35.62 -2.41 -10.58
CA ILE A 318 -34.96 -3.71 -10.40
C ILE A 318 -36.06 -4.78 -10.27
N PRO A 319 -36.15 -5.74 -11.20
CA PRO A 319 -37.08 -6.86 -11.11
C PRO A 319 -36.85 -7.72 -9.85
N PRO A 320 -37.90 -8.36 -9.29
CA PRO A 320 -37.77 -9.18 -8.08
C PRO A 320 -36.89 -10.42 -8.28
N ASP A 321 -36.75 -10.89 -9.52
CA ASP A 321 -35.91 -12.03 -9.95
C ASP A 321 -34.50 -11.59 -10.41
N ALA A 322 -34.13 -10.31 -10.25
CA ALA A 322 -32.86 -9.78 -10.72
C ALA A 322 -31.63 -10.52 -10.15
N GLN A 323 -31.68 -10.87 -8.86
CA GLN A 323 -30.58 -11.58 -8.20
C GLN A 323 -30.43 -13.00 -8.74
N ASP A 324 -31.55 -13.69 -9.03
CA ASP A 324 -31.55 -15.03 -9.59
C ASP A 324 -30.97 -14.99 -11.02
N ARG A 325 -31.41 -14.04 -11.85
CA ARG A 325 -30.89 -13.83 -13.22
C ARG A 325 -29.38 -13.60 -13.26
N VAL A 326 -28.84 -12.79 -12.35
CA VAL A 326 -27.38 -12.57 -12.26
C VAL A 326 -26.68 -13.83 -11.72
N SER A 327 -27.27 -14.52 -10.76
CA SER A 327 -26.68 -15.75 -10.21
C SER A 327 -26.59 -16.87 -11.26
N ASP A 328 -27.60 -16.99 -12.13
CA ASP A 328 -27.61 -17.95 -13.23
C ASP A 328 -26.45 -17.68 -14.21
N ILE A 329 -26.22 -16.41 -14.59
CA ILE A 329 -25.10 -16.01 -15.46
C ILE A 329 -23.76 -16.38 -14.81
N LEU A 330 -23.56 -16.00 -13.55
CA LEU A 330 -22.29 -16.21 -12.85
C LEU A 330 -22.03 -17.67 -12.44
N SER A 331 -23.01 -18.56 -12.64
CA SER A 331 -22.89 -20.00 -12.34
C SER A 331 -22.36 -20.84 -13.51
N HIS A 332 -22.21 -20.23 -14.69
CA HIS A 332 -21.72 -20.86 -15.91
C HIS A 332 -20.21 -20.66 -16.13
#